data_AF-A0A428Q7C0-F1
#
_entry.id   AF-A0A428Q7C0-F1
#
_cell.length_a   1.000
_cell.length_b   1.000
_cell.length_c   1.000
_cell.angle_alpha   90.00
_cell.angle_beta   90.00
_cell.angle_gamma   90.00
#
_symmetry.space_group_name_H-M   'P 1'
#
loop_
_entity.id
_entity.type
_entity.pdbx_description
1 polymer ?
#
loop_
_entity_poly.entity_id
_entity_poly.type
_entity_poly.pdbx_seq_one_letter_code
_entity_poly.pdbx_strand_id
1 'polypeptide(L)'
;MFEVCRVLEQSLDVWSDALDSIDKVIHVNLSDFEDEKRVEDLMFDRSFTRSKDYFVAIQLLRIMDEWLDELLQSIDDLRDMPAWSRVMFHVNAAAEYNIDSATKGMKERVIRFQNRVRKKSEEIKSLRDGLFNATSLREATKTMALNQAIYIFTVVTVLFTPVSFLATFWALPFLNNPAEEGSDMVPEPSSFRSSFVTLPLLTYTLVIGIAWYMRPDQSRYRLPYWLVDTWDTTREVLNSAWKSFPLERKRTQGKSQEEYDTEEPVQGGYYTEESV
;
A
#
# COMPACT_ATOMS: atom_id res chain seq x y z
N MET A 1 -33.70 54.17 4.86
CA MET A 1 -32.24 53.90 4.83
C MET A 1 -31.70 53.52 6.21
N PHE A 2 -31.84 54.35 7.25
CA PHE A 2 -31.39 53.99 8.61
C PHE A 2 -31.91 52.64 9.12
N GLU A 3 -33.18 52.32 8.85
CA GLU A 3 -33.76 51.02 9.22
C GLU A 3 -33.14 49.83 8.46
N VAL A 4 -32.76 50.04 7.20
CA VAL A 4 -32.07 49.01 6.38
C VAL A 4 -30.66 48.78 6.90
N CYS A 5 -29.94 49.85 7.24
CA CYS A 5 -28.62 49.75 7.87
C CYS A 5 -28.70 49.01 9.21
N ARG A 6 -29.72 49.31 10.03
CA ARG A 6 -29.94 48.64 11.32
C ARG A 6 -30.22 47.15 11.16
N VAL A 7 -31.10 46.76 10.23
CA VAL A 7 -31.42 45.35 9.96
C VAL A 7 -30.20 44.61 9.42
N LEU A 8 -29.41 45.24 8.56
CA LEU A 8 -28.17 44.66 8.05
C LEU A 8 -27.13 44.48 9.15
N GLU A 9 -26.98 45.44 10.05
CA GLU A 9 -26.06 45.30 11.18
C GLU A 9 -26.48 44.12 12.06
N GLN A 10 -27.77 44.03 12.40
CA GLN A 10 -28.30 42.90 13.15
C GLN A 10 -28.09 41.55 12.44
N SER A 11 -28.23 41.51 11.11
CA SER A 11 -28.01 40.26 10.37
C SER A 11 -26.53 39.87 10.32
N LEU A 12 -25.63 40.83 10.10
CA LEU A 12 -24.18 40.58 10.16
C LEU A 12 -23.72 40.13 11.55
N ASP A 13 -24.31 40.65 12.61
CA ASP A 13 -24.02 40.21 13.98
C ASP A 13 -24.45 38.75 14.21
N VAL A 14 -25.68 38.39 13.81
CA VAL A 14 -26.15 36.99 13.89
C VAL A 14 -25.28 36.04 13.07
N TRP A 15 -24.86 36.48 11.88
CA TRP A 15 -23.93 35.70 11.05
C TRP A 15 -22.53 35.61 11.66
N SER A 16 -22.08 36.63 12.39
CA SER A 16 -20.84 36.57 13.17
C SER A 16 -20.96 35.55 14.30
N ASP A 17 -22.07 35.50 15.02
CA ASP A 17 -22.30 34.50 16.07
C ASP A 17 -22.33 33.08 15.50
N ALA A 18 -22.92 32.90 14.32
CA ALA A 18 -22.91 31.64 13.59
C ALA A 18 -21.49 31.24 13.18
N LEU A 19 -20.70 32.19 12.68
CA LEU A 19 -19.30 31.97 12.32
C LEU A 19 -18.45 31.58 13.54
N ASP A 20 -18.67 32.23 14.68
CA ASP A 20 -17.98 31.91 15.93
C ASP A 20 -18.41 30.54 16.48
N SER A 21 -19.65 30.12 16.20
CA SER A 21 -20.13 28.77 16.52
C SER A 21 -19.50 27.70 15.63
N ILE A 22 -19.37 27.97 14.32
CA ILE A 22 -18.63 27.11 13.38
C ILE A 22 -17.17 27.00 13.83
N ASP A 23 -16.55 28.12 14.22
CA ASP A 23 -15.18 28.14 14.71
C ASP A 23 -15.04 27.24 15.94
N LYS A 24 -15.94 27.34 16.93
CA LYS A 24 -15.92 26.46 18.13
C LYS A 24 -16.03 24.97 17.80
N VAL A 25 -16.84 24.60 16.81
CA VAL A 25 -17.02 23.19 16.40
C VAL A 25 -15.78 22.66 15.68
N ILE A 26 -15.11 23.52 14.92
CA ILE A 26 -13.94 23.15 14.11
C ILE A 26 -12.62 23.35 14.87
N HIS A 27 -12.62 24.14 15.94
CA HIS A 27 -11.41 24.48 16.68
C HIS A 27 -10.78 23.25 17.30
N VAL A 28 -9.52 23.02 16.94
CA VAL A 28 -8.66 22.02 17.57
C VAL A 28 -7.89 22.71 18.68
N ASN A 29 -8.09 22.27 19.92
CA ASN A 29 -7.43 22.87 21.07
C ASN A 29 -5.99 22.34 21.20
N LEU A 30 -5.08 23.15 21.75
CA LEU A 30 -3.71 22.69 22.03
C LEU A 30 -3.68 21.49 23.00
N SER A 31 -4.61 21.45 23.95
CA SER A 31 -4.79 20.30 24.84
C SER A 31 -5.18 19.02 24.09
N ASP A 32 -5.73 19.14 22.88
CA ASP A 32 -6.06 17.98 22.05
C ASP A 32 -4.82 17.24 21.54
N PHE A 33 -3.65 17.89 21.58
CA PHE A 33 -2.37 17.29 21.20
C PHE A 33 -1.67 16.55 22.34
N GLU A 34 -2.19 16.63 23.57
CA GLU A 34 -1.61 15.92 24.72
C GLU A 34 -2.01 14.43 24.76
N ASP A 35 -3.10 14.05 24.09
CA ASP A 35 -3.58 12.67 24.00
C ASP A 35 -3.29 12.09 22.60
N GLU A 36 -2.41 11.10 22.55
CA GLU A 36 -2.00 10.42 21.31
C GLU A 36 -3.19 9.83 20.54
N LYS A 37 -4.22 9.31 21.22
CA LYS A 37 -5.41 8.77 20.56
C LYS A 37 -6.23 9.89 19.93
N ARG A 38 -6.30 11.04 20.59
CA ARG A 38 -7.02 12.21 20.12
C ARG A 38 -6.30 12.86 18.94
N VAL A 39 -4.96 12.90 18.97
CA VAL A 39 -4.12 13.31 17.83
C VAL A 39 -4.33 12.39 16.63
N GLU A 40 -4.36 11.08 16.83
CA GLU A 40 -4.62 10.13 15.74
C GLU A 40 -6.02 10.33 15.14
N ASP A 41 -7.03 10.57 15.97
CA ASP A 41 -8.39 10.85 15.50
C ASP A 41 -8.52 12.22 14.80
N LEU A 42 -7.72 13.20 15.22
CA LEU A 42 -7.58 14.52 14.59
C LEU A 42 -6.90 14.46 13.22
N MET A 43 -5.81 13.70 13.12
CA MET A 43 -5.06 13.57 11.87
C MET A 43 -5.73 12.62 10.87
N PHE A 44 -6.51 11.66 11.35
CA PHE A 44 -7.06 10.64 10.50
C PHE A 44 -8.52 10.35 10.78
N ASP A 45 -9.39 10.79 9.88
CA ASP A 45 -10.82 10.57 9.98
C ASP A 45 -11.16 9.09 9.76
N ARG A 46 -11.60 8.39 10.80
CA ARG A 46 -12.00 6.98 10.70
C ARG A 46 -13.44 6.80 10.22
N SER A 47 -14.30 7.80 10.44
CA SER A 47 -15.76 7.68 10.27
C SER A 47 -16.34 8.65 9.24
N PHE A 48 -15.50 9.44 8.59
CA PHE A 48 -15.83 10.49 7.63
C PHE A 48 -16.66 11.65 8.22
N THR A 49 -16.87 11.69 9.54
CA THR A 49 -17.69 12.72 10.20
C THR A 49 -17.00 14.07 10.17
N ARG A 50 -15.71 14.13 10.53
CA ARG A 50 -14.94 15.38 10.57
C ARG A 50 -14.72 15.97 9.18
N SER A 51 -14.42 15.11 8.20
CA SER A 51 -14.31 15.52 6.79
C SER A 51 -15.65 16.02 6.23
N LYS A 52 -16.77 15.41 6.62
CA LYS A 52 -18.11 15.92 6.31
C LYS A 52 -18.37 17.28 6.97
N ASP A 53 -18.00 17.46 8.23
CA ASP A 53 -18.20 18.72 8.95
C ASP A 53 -17.41 19.86 8.31
N TYR A 54 -16.15 19.62 7.94
CA TYR A 54 -15.35 20.59 7.17
C TYR A 54 -15.97 20.90 5.81
N PHE A 55 -16.48 19.88 5.10
CA PHE A 55 -17.17 20.10 3.84
C PHE A 55 -18.40 21.00 4.02
N VAL A 56 -19.28 20.69 4.98
CA VAL A 56 -20.48 21.48 5.26
C VAL A 56 -20.12 22.91 5.65
N ALA A 57 -19.12 23.09 6.52
CA ALA A 57 -18.67 24.41 6.92
C ALA A 57 -18.14 25.23 5.73
N ILE A 58 -17.32 24.64 4.86
CA ILE A 58 -16.82 25.32 3.65
C ILE A 58 -17.99 25.71 2.73
N GLN A 59 -18.98 24.82 2.55
CA GLN A 59 -20.14 25.12 1.72
C GLN A 59 -20.99 26.26 2.29
N LEU A 60 -21.19 26.29 3.62
CA LEU A 60 -21.89 27.39 4.30
C LEU A 60 -21.13 28.72 4.13
N LEU A 61 -19.81 28.72 4.32
CA LEU A 61 -18.99 29.91 4.15
C LEU A 61 -18.97 30.41 2.70
N ARG A 62 -19.02 29.49 1.73
CA ARG A 62 -19.13 29.85 0.30
C ARG A 62 -20.43 30.57 -0.01
N ILE A 63 -21.56 30.02 0.47
CA ILE A 63 -22.88 30.65 0.29
C ILE A 63 -22.91 32.03 0.96
N MET A 64 -22.30 32.15 2.14
CA MET A 64 -22.19 33.42 2.85
C MET A 64 -21.36 34.44 2.05
N ASP A 65 -20.22 34.04 1.48
CA ASP A 65 -19.38 34.93 0.67
C ASP A 65 -20.11 35.42 -0.59
N GLU A 66 -20.83 34.52 -1.28
CA GLU A 66 -21.65 34.84 -2.45
C GLU A 66 -22.76 35.84 -2.12
N TRP A 67 -23.46 35.62 -1.00
CA TRP A 67 -24.47 36.56 -0.52
C TRP A 67 -23.87 37.93 -0.16
N LEU A 68 -22.67 37.98 0.42
CA LEU A 68 -22.00 39.24 0.74
C LEU A 68 -21.59 40.00 -0.52
N ASP A 69 -21.17 39.31 -1.58
CA ASP A 69 -20.88 39.92 -2.88
C ASP A 69 -22.15 40.50 -3.52
N GLU A 70 -23.27 39.77 -3.53
CA GLU A 70 -24.57 40.27 -3.99
C GLU A 70 -25.04 41.50 -3.18
N LEU A 71 -24.83 41.45 -1.87
CA LEU A 71 -25.16 42.55 -0.97
C LEU A 71 -24.33 43.79 -1.31
N LEU A 72 -23.02 43.67 -1.50
CA LEU A 72 -22.17 44.79 -1.92
C LEU A 72 -22.64 45.40 -3.25
N GLN A 73 -23.00 44.57 -4.22
CA GLN A 73 -23.58 45.03 -5.50
C GLN A 73 -24.89 45.79 -5.28
N SER A 74 -25.79 45.28 -4.43
CA SER A 74 -27.06 45.96 -4.13
C SER A 74 -26.86 47.33 -3.46
N ILE A 75 -25.80 47.48 -2.66
CA ILE A 75 -25.43 48.77 -2.06
C ILE A 75 -24.92 49.74 -3.13
N ASP A 76 -24.12 49.25 -4.09
CA ASP A 76 -23.67 50.05 -5.23
C ASP A 76 -24.84 50.51 -6.11
N ASP A 77 -25.77 49.60 -6.42
CA ASP A 77 -26.97 49.91 -7.20
C ASP A 77 -27.86 50.96 -6.51
N LEU A 78 -27.95 50.91 -5.19
CA LEU A 78 -28.69 51.90 -4.39
C LEU A 78 -28.02 53.28 -4.45
N ARG A 79 -26.68 53.34 -4.52
CA ARG A 79 -25.93 54.59 -4.65
C ARG A 79 -26.09 55.19 -6.05
N ASP A 80 -26.05 54.34 -7.07
CA ASP A 80 -26.05 54.76 -8.48
C ASP A 80 -27.46 55.02 -9.03
N MET A 81 -28.44 55.24 -8.12
CA MET A 81 -29.82 55.55 -8.45
C MET A 81 -29.92 56.76 -9.42
N PRO A 82 -30.74 56.68 -10.48
CA PRO A 82 -30.74 57.70 -11.53
C PRO A 82 -31.21 59.08 -11.02
N ALA A 83 -30.76 60.15 -11.70
CA ALA A 83 -31.00 61.51 -11.26
C ALA A 83 -32.49 61.89 -11.13
N TRP A 84 -33.37 61.27 -11.93
CA TRP A 84 -34.81 61.54 -11.89
C TRP A 84 -35.49 61.02 -10.62
N SER A 85 -35.02 59.90 -10.05
CA SER A 85 -35.52 59.38 -8.77
C SER A 85 -35.06 60.27 -7.61
N ARG A 86 -33.85 60.82 -7.66
CA ARG A 86 -33.38 61.81 -6.66
C ARG A 86 -34.28 63.05 -6.59
N VAL A 87 -34.73 63.54 -7.75
CA VAL A 87 -35.69 64.66 -7.85
C VAL A 87 -37.07 64.27 -7.31
N MET A 88 -37.55 63.07 -7.64
CA MET A 88 -38.86 62.58 -7.20
C MET A 88 -38.96 62.42 -5.68
N PHE A 89 -37.86 62.07 -4.99
CA PHE A 89 -37.82 61.88 -3.55
C PHE A 89 -37.34 63.09 -2.74
N HIS A 90 -37.16 64.27 -3.37
CA HIS A 90 -36.72 65.50 -2.71
C HIS A 90 -35.46 65.34 -1.83
N VAL A 91 -34.46 64.58 -2.30
CA VAL A 91 -33.20 64.40 -1.58
C VAL A 91 -32.41 65.72 -1.63
N ASN A 92 -32.18 66.35 -0.47
CA ASN A 92 -31.35 67.55 -0.36
C ASN A 92 -29.87 67.20 -0.13
N ALA A 93 -28.96 68.18 -0.27
CA ALA A 93 -27.52 67.96 -0.12
C ALA A 93 -27.10 67.38 1.25
N ALA A 94 -27.81 67.73 2.32
CA ALA A 94 -27.55 67.18 3.65
C ALA A 94 -28.00 65.71 3.78
N ALA A 95 -29.12 65.35 3.14
CA ALA A 95 -29.59 63.98 3.05
C ALA A 95 -28.64 63.13 2.19
N GLU A 96 -28.10 63.69 1.10
CA GLU A 96 -27.14 63.02 0.22
C GLU A 96 -25.82 62.70 0.95
N TYR A 97 -25.28 63.65 1.73
CA TYR A 97 -24.10 63.43 2.56
C TYR A 97 -24.32 62.33 3.63
N ASN A 98 -25.49 62.34 4.27
CA ASN A 98 -25.85 61.32 5.27
C ASN A 98 -26.03 59.93 4.65
N ILE A 99 -26.61 59.86 3.44
CA ILE A 99 -26.78 58.64 2.67
C ILE A 99 -25.42 58.06 2.25
N ASP A 100 -24.51 58.89 1.74
CA ASP A 100 -23.17 58.47 1.33
C ASP A 100 -22.37 57.95 2.53
N SER A 101 -22.39 58.68 3.64
CA SER A 101 -21.72 58.29 4.89
C SER A 101 -22.26 56.96 5.43
N ALA A 102 -23.58 56.76 5.43
CA ALA A 102 -24.21 55.52 5.86
C ALA A 102 -23.86 54.34 4.93
N THR A 103 -23.91 54.56 3.61
CA THR A 103 -23.57 53.57 2.57
C THR A 103 -22.11 53.13 2.70
N LYS A 104 -21.19 54.08 2.87
CA LYS A 104 -19.77 53.80 3.07
C LYS A 104 -19.51 52.98 4.32
N GLY A 105 -20.09 53.38 5.46
CA GLY A 105 -19.99 52.61 6.71
C GLY A 105 -20.53 51.19 6.57
N MET A 106 -21.63 51.03 5.83
CA MET A 106 -22.25 49.74 5.54
C MET A 106 -21.32 48.82 4.74
N LYS A 107 -20.73 49.34 3.66
CA LYS A 107 -19.76 48.60 2.85
C LYS A 107 -18.54 48.18 3.65
N GLU A 108 -17.98 49.10 4.44
CA GLU A 108 -16.81 48.80 5.27
C GLU A 108 -17.08 47.66 6.26
N ARG A 109 -18.28 47.58 6.83
CA ARG A 109 -18.69 46.47 7.69
C ARG A 109 -18.83 45.16 6.92
N VAL A 110 -19.52 45.18 5.78
CA VAL A 110 -19.72 44.00 4.93
C VAL A 110 -18.38 43.45 4.44
N ILE A 111 -17.47 44.29 3.93
CA ILE A 111 -16.13 43.89 3.49
C ILE A 111 -15.32 43.30 4.65
N ARG A 112 -15.38 43.90 5.83
CA ARG A 112 -14.67 43.38 7.01
C ARG A 112 -15.18 41.99 7.39
N PHE A 113 -16.48 41.79 7.37
CA PHE A 113 -17.09 40.50 7.66
C PHE A 113 -16.75 39.48 6.58
N GLN A 114 -16.81 39.86 5.31
CA GLN A 114 -16.43 39.03 4.16
C GLN A 114 -14.98 38.54 4.25
N ASN A 115 -14.05 39.42 4.61
CA ASN A 115 -12.65 39.04 4.83
C ASN A 115 -12.50 38.01 5.96
N ARG A 116 -13.32 38.08 7.02
CA ARG A 116 -13.34 37.06 8.08
C ARG A 116 -13.84 35.71 7.54
N VAL A 117 -14.93 35.72 6.76
CA VAL A 117 -15.52 34.52 6.15
C VAL A 117 -14.52 33.84 5.21
N ARG A 118 -13.88 34.60 4.31
CA ARG A 118 -12.88 34.10 3.38
C ARG A 118 -11.67 33.50 4.10
N LYS A 119 -11.13 34.22 5.10
CA LYS A 119 -10.03 33.71 5.93
C LYS A 119 -10.39 32.39 6.62
N LYS A 120 -11.58 32.31 7.22
CA LYS A 120 -12.06 31.07 7.87
C LYS A 120 -12.25 29.93 6.87
N SER A 121 -12.73 30.22 5.67
CA SER A 121 -12.86 29.24 4.59
C SER A 121 -11.49 28.65 4.20
N GLU A 122 -10.46 29.49 4.07
CA GLU A 122 -9.10 29.05 3.77
C GLU A 122 -8.49 28.21 4.90
N GLU A 123 -8.69 28.62 6.16
CA GLU A 123 -8.27 27.84 7.33
C GLU A 123 -8.89 26.43 7.30
N ILE A 124 -10.22 26.33 7.22
CA ILE A 124 -10.94 25.04 7.23
C ILE A 124 -10.57 24.19 6.01
N LYS A 125 -10.36 24.80 4.84
CA LYS A 125 -9.89 24.11 3.64
C LYS A 125 -8.51 23.50 3.85
N SER A 126 -7.59 24.23 4.47
CA SER A 126 -6.26 23.71 4.81
C SER A 126 -6.35 22.53 5.79
N LEU A 127 -7.19 22.62 6.83
CA LEU A 127 -7.41 21.50 7.77
C LEU A 127 -7.96 20.27 7.05
N ARG A 128 -8.95 20.43 6.18
CA ARG A 128 -9.54 19.33 5.40
C ARG A 128 -8.53 18.69 4.48
N ASP A 129 -7.73 19.50 3.77
CA ASP A 129 -6.73 18.98 2.83
C ASP A 129 -5.62 18.25 3.61
N GLY A 130 -5.21 18.75 4.78
CA GLY A 130 -4.30 18.06 5.69
C GLY A 130 -4.85 16.70 6.16
N LEU A 131 -6.11 16.67 6.58
CA LEU A 131 -6.82 15.46 7.02
C LEU A 131 -6.89 14.39 5.91
N PHE A 132 -7.20 14.79 4.67
CA PHE A 132 -7.27 13.85 3.54
C PHE A 132 -5.90 13.35 3.11
N ASN A 133 -4.88 14.21 3.12
CA ASN A 133 -3.52 13.80 2.79
C ASN A 133 -2.98 12.79 3.81
N ALA A 134 -3.18 13.04 5.10
CA ALA A 134 -2.81 12.11 6.17
C ALA A 134 -3.59 10.79 6.06
N THR A 135 -4.91 10.86 5.85
CA THR A 135 -5.77 9.67 5.70
C THR A 135 -5.35 8.82 4.50
N SER A 136 -5.09 9.45 3.35
CA SER A 136 -4.61 8.77 2.13
C SER A 136 -3.25 8.09 2.36
N LEU A 137 -2.32 8.75 3.06
CA LEU A 137 -1.02 8.17 3.40
C LEU A 137 -1.16 6.96 4.34
N ARG A 138 -2.08 7.03 5.31
CA ARG A 138 -2.38 5.90 6.20
C ARG A 138 -2.97 4.74 5.43
N GLU A 139 -3.91 4.99 4.53
CA GLU A 139 -4.51 3.95 3.69
C GLU A 139 -3.49 3.32 2.72
N ALA A 140 -2.62 4.13 2.13
CA ALA A 140 -1.51 3.64 1.31
C ALA A 140 -0.55 2.77 2.13
N THR A 141 -0.24 3.17 3.37
CA THR A 141 0.63 2.40 4.27
C THR A 141 -0.02 1.08 4.69
N LYS A 142 -1.32 1.07 5.00
CA LYS A 142 -2.09 -0.16 5.25
C LYS A 142 -2.08 -1.09 4.05
N THR A 143 -2.27 -0.55 2.84
CA THR A 143 -2.21 -1.30 1.60
C THR A 143 -0.82 -1.86 1.34
N MET A 144 0.23 -1.09 1.63
CA MET A 144 1.62 -1.54 1.52
C MET A 144 1.91 -2.70 2.48
N ALA A 145 1.48 -2.61 3.74
CA ALA A 145 1.62 -3.69 4.71
C ALA A 145 0.84 -4.95 4.29
N LEU A 146 -0.36 -4.78 3.72
CA LEU A 146 -1.13 -5.88 3.15
C LEU A 146 -0.39 -6.56 1.99
N ASN A 147 0.15 -5.78 1.05
CA ASN A 147 0.93 -6.31 -0.07
C ASN A 147 2.17 -7.07 0.40
N GLN A 148 2.82 -6.60 1.47
CA GLN A 148 3.93 -7.30 2.10
C GLN A 148 3.50 -8.64 2.70
N ALA A 149 2.36 -8.69 3.40
CA ALA A 149 1.83 -9.93 3.95
C ALA A 149 1.49 -10.96 2.86
N ILE A 150 0.89 -10.52 1.75
CA ILE A 150 0.60 -11.37 0.59
C ILE A 150 1.89 -11.94 -0.01
N TYR A 151 2.93 -11.11 -0.17
CA TYR A 151 4.21 -11.56 -0.70
C TYR A 151 4.83 -12.66 0.18
N ILE A 152 4.91 -12.43 1.49
CA ILE A 152 5.47 -13.41 2.44
C ILE A 152 4.64 -14.71 2.42
N PHE A 153 3.32 -14.60 2.48
CA PHE A 153 2.43 -15.76 2.42
C PHE A 153 2.60 -16.56 1.12
N THR A 154 2.75 -15.88 -0.01
CA THR A 154 2.97 -16.50 -1.32
C THR A 154 4.30 -17.25 -1.34
N VAL A 155 5.40 -16.64 -0.84
CA VAL A 155 6.70 -17.32 -0.74
C VAL A 155 6.59 -18.58 0.11
N VAL A 156 6.00 -18.48 1.30
CA VAL A 156 5.81 -19.64 2.19
C VAL A 156 4.97 -20.73 1.52
N THR A 157 3.87 -20.36 0.87
CA THR A 157 2.98 -21.31 0.20
C THR A 157 3.66 -22.01 -0.96
N VAL A 158 4.34 -21.27 -1.84
CA VAL A 158 5.06 -21.83 -2.99
C VAL A 158 6.19 -22.77 -2.54
N LEU A 159 6.83 -22.46 -1.40
CA LEU A 159 7.84 -23.35 -0.83
C LEU A 159 7.24 -24.59 -0.17
N PHE A 160 6.15 -24.44 0.58
CA PHE A 160 5.59 -25.52 1.38
C PHE A 160 4.71 -26.49 0.58
N THR A 161 4.09 -26.03 -0.50
CA THR A 161 3.16 -26.85 -1.29
C THR A 161 3.85 -28.08 -1.90
N PRO A 162 5.00 -27.96 -2.59
CA PRO A 162 5.68 -29.14 -3.14
C PRO A 162 6.24 -30.06 -2.05
N VAL A 163 6.72 -29.54 -0.90
CA VAL A 163 7.16 -30.37 0.25
C VAL A 163 5.99 -31.16 0.81
N SER A 164 4.85 -30.52 1.02
CA SER A 164 3.65 -31.16 1.59
C SER A 164 3.13 -32.27 0.70
N PHE A 165 3.12 -32.02 -0.61
CA PHE A 165 2.82 -33.04 -1.60
C PHE A 165 3.79 -34.21 -1.49
N LEU A 166 5.10 -33.95 -1.48
CA LEU A 166 6.12 -34.99 -1.34
C LEU A 166 5.92 -35.82 -0.06
N ALA A 167 5.73 -35.16 1.09
CA ALA A 167 5.51 -35.83 2.37
C ALA A 167 4.27 -36.74 2.36
N THR A 168 3.17 -36.29 1.75
CA THR A 168 1.94 -37.08 1.63
C THR A 168 2.16 -38.33 0.77
N PHE A 169 2.94 -38.23 -0.30
CA PHE A 169 3.26 -39.37 -1.15
C PHE A 169 4.21 -40.38 -0.48
N TRP A 170 5.18 -39.90 0.29
CA TRP A 170 6.06 -40.77 1.08
C TRP A 170 5.34 -41.48 2.24
N ALA A 171 4.20 -40.96 2.68
CA ALA A 171 3.35 -41.63 3.66
C ALA A 171 2.50 -42.78 3.06
N LEU A 172 2.47 -42.93 1.74
CA LEU A 172 1.72 -44.00 1.09
C LEU A 172 2.44 -45.35 1.24
N PRO A 173 1.73 -46.42 1.64
CA PRO A 173 2.34 -47.73 1.94
C PRO A 173 2.95 -48.42 0.72
N PHE A 174 2.64 -47.95 -0.49
CA PHE A 174 3.17 -48.50 -1.74
C PHE A 174 4.68 -48.25 -1.89
N LEU A 175 5.22 -47.14 -1.35
CA LEU A 175 6.64 -46.74 -1.48
C LEU A 175 7.50 -47.10 -0.27
N ASN A 176 6.90 -47.53 0.85
CA ASN A 176 7.59 -47.71 2.14
C ASN A 176 7.59 -49.16 2.67
N ASN A 177 7.07 -50.12 1.90
CA ASN A 177 7.11 -51.53 2.29
C ASN A 177 8.44 -52.17 1.79
N PRO A 178 9.30 -52.67 2.69
CA PRO A 178 10.38 -53.54 2.28
C PRO A 178 9.77 -54.82 1.70
N ALA A 179 10.36 -55.33 0.62
CA ALA A 179 9.91 -56.53 -0.08
C ALA A 179 9.69 -57.69 0.91
N GLU A 180 8.44 -57.99 1.25
CA GLU A 180 8.11 -59.27 1.86
C GLU A 180 8.12 -60.33 0.75
N GLU A 181 8.95 -61.35 0.97
CA GLU A 181 9.06 -62.53 0.13
C GLU A 181 7.69 -63.20 -0.04
N GLY A 182 7.05 -63.04 -1.21
CA GLY A 182 6.01 -63.97 -1.65
C GLY A 182 4.76 -63.44 -2.35
N SER A 183 4.57 -62.14 -2.55
CA SER A 183 3.40 -61.63 -3.32
C SER A 183 3.79 -60.99 -4.64
N ASP A 184 3.11 -61.37 -5.72
CA ASP A 184 3.25 -60.85 -7.10
C ASP A 184 3.51 -59.33 -7.13
N MET A 185 4.77 -58.97 -7.42
CA MET A 185 5.22 -57.58 -7.48
C MET A 185 4.86 -56.95 -8.83
N VAL A 186 4.13 -55.82 -8.79
CA VAL A 186 4.21 -54.83 -9.87
C VAL A 186 5.60 -54.18 -9.77
N PRO A 187 6.46 -54.24 -10.81
CA PRO A 187 7.80 -53.68 -10.74
C PRO A 187 7.69 -52.17 -10.60
N GLU A 188 8.15 -51.62 -9.48
CA GLU A 188 8.28 -50.17 -9.35
C GLU A 188 9.32 -49.66 -10.35
N PRO A 189 8.95 -48.81 -11.32
CA PRO A 189 9.94 -48.25 -12.21
C PRO A 189 10.76 -47.23 -11.41
N SER A 190 12.06 -47.48 -11.26
CA SER A 190 13.03 -46.54 -10.66
C SER A 190 12.96 -45.12 -11.27
N SER A 191 12.45 -45.02 -12.50
CA SER A 191 12.11 -43.77 -13.19
C SER A 191 11.05 -42.92 -12.45
N PHE A 192 10.10 -43.55 -11.76
CA PHE A 192 9.05 -42.87 -11.00
C PHE A 192 9.63 -42.11 -9.80
N ARG A 193 10.50 -42.75 -9.00
CA ARG A 193 11.17 -42.11 -7.86
C ARG A 193 12.07 -40.94 -8.29
N SER A 194 12.78 -41.10 -9.41
CA SER A 194 13.62 -40.03 -9.98
C SER A 194 12.79 -38.83 -10.44
N SER A 195 11.69 -39.08 -11.16
CA SER A 195 10.77 -38.04 -11.65
C SER A 195 10.09 -37.28 -10.50
N PHE A 196 9.74 -37.99 -9.42
CA PHE A 196 9.07 -37.42 -8.25
C PHE A 196 9.97 -36.51 -7.41
N VAL A 197 11.29 -36.69 -7.46
CA VAL A 197 12.26 -35.82 -6.78
C VAL A 197 12.70 -34.68 -7.69
N THR A 198 12.83 -34.93 -9.00
CA THR A 198 13.23 -33.91 -9.97
C THR A 198 12.16 -32.86 -10.23
N LEU A 199 10.87 -33.21 -10.22
CA LEU A 199 9.77 -32.26 -10.42
C LEU A 199 9.74 -31.15 -9.34
N PRO A 200 9.74 -31.46 -8.03
CA PRO A 200 9.81 -30.45 -6.98
C PRO A 200 11.10 -29.62 -7.06
N LEU A 201 12.25 -30.25 -7.32
CA LEU A 201 13.53 -29.55 -7.50
C LEU A 201 13.46 -28.53 -8.64
N LEU A 202 12.92 -28.92 -9.79
CA LEU A 202 12.74 -28.02 -10.93
C LEU A 202 11.78 -26.88 -10.56
N THR A 203 10.70 -27.20 -9.86
CA THR A 203 9.74 -26.20 -9.36
C THR A 203 10.43 -25.17 -8.46
N TYR A 204 11.29 -25.60 -7.52
CA TYR A 204 12.08 -24.69 -6.69
C TYR A 204 13.05 -23.86 -7.51
N THR A 205 13.77 -24.44 -8.48
CA THR A 205 14.70 -23.67 -9.32
C THR A 205 13.99 -22.61 -10.14
N LEU A 206 12.80 -22.92 -10.65
CA LEU A 206 11.99 -21.99 -11.42
C LEU A 206 11.41 -20.89 -10.53
N VAL A 207 10.92 -21.23 -9.33
CA VAL A 207 10.44 -20.27 -8.34
C VAL A 207 11.57 -19.36 -7.85
N ILE A 208 12.74 -19.91 -7.52
CA ILE A 208 13.91 -19.15 -7.07
C ILE A 208 14.41 -18.25 -8.20
N GLY A 209 14.40 -18.74 -9.45
CA GLY A 209 14.74 -17.96 -10.63
C GLY A 209 13.77 -16.80 -10.86
N ILE A 210 12.46 -17.03 -10.74
CA ILE A 210 11.43 -15.99 -10.86
C ILE A 210 11.55 -14.98 -9.70
N ALA A 211 11.79 -15.44 -8.47
CA ALA A 211 11.97 -14.57 -7.31
C ALA A 211 13.23 -13.68 -7.43
N TRP A 212 14.32 -14.21 -7.99
CA TRP A 212 15.52 -13.44 -8.32
C TRP A 212 15.29 -12.46 -9.47
N TYR A 213 14.53 -12.85 -10.50
CA TYR A 213 14.22 -12.02 -11.66
C TYR A 213 13.23 -10.90 -11.33
N MET A 214 12.21 -11.19 -10.54
CA MET A 214 11.23 -10.20 -10.06
C MET A 214 11.76 -9.35 -8.92
N ARG A 215 13.01 -9.51 -8.47
CA ARG A 215 13.61 -8.71 -7.39
C ARG A 215 13.63 -7.24 -7.84
N PRO A 216 12.68 -6.40 -7.41
CA PRO A 216 12.65 -5.02 -7.82
C PRO A 216 13.81 -4.34 -7.08
N ASP A 217 14.49 -3.42 -7.76
CA ASP A 217 15.58 -2.60 -7.22
C ASP A 217 15.09 -1.61 -6.13
N GLN A 218 14.46 -2.13 -5.07
CA GLN A 218 13.93 -1.35 -3.97
C GLN A 218 14.35 -1.91 -2.62
N SER A 219 15.27 -1.17 -2.02
CA SER A 219 15.86 -1.26 -0.67
C SER A 219 14.89 -1.32 0.53
N ARG A 220 13.58 -1.51 0.33
CA ARG A 220 12.56 -1.40 1.38
C ARG A 220 11.89 -2.70 1.81
N TYR A 221 11.99 -3.78 1.03
CA TYR A 221 11.56 -5.10 1.49
C TYR A 221 12.70 -5.78 2.24
N ARG A 222 12.96 -5.32 3.48
CA ARG A 222 13.75 -6.13 4.42
C ARG A 222 12.96 -7.41 4.67
N LEU A 223 13.28 -8.47 3.93
CA LEU A 223 12.93 -9.83 4.34
C LEU A 223 13.28 -9.93 5.84
N PRO A 224 12.33 -10.32 6.70
CA PRO A 224 12.62 -10.47 8.12
C PRO A 224 13.83 -11.37 8.28
N TYR A 225 14.79 -10.97 9.12
CA TYR A 225 16.06 -11.71 9.31
C TYR A 225 15.82 -13.19 9.65
N TRP A 226 14.73 -13.51 10.37
CA TRP A 226 14.32 -14.88 10.68
C TRP A 226 13.97 -15.72 9.45
N LEU A 227 13.50 -15.12 8.36
CA LEU A 227 13.10 -15.84 7.15
C LEU A 227 14.33 -16.23 6.31
N VAL A 228 15.36 -15.38 6.33
CA VAL A 228 16.67 -15.71 5.74
C VAL A 228 17.39 -16.75 6.59
N ASP A 229 17.36 -16.59 7.92
CA ASP A 229 17.98 -17.51 8.87
C ASP A 229 17.34 -18.92 8.85
N THR A 230 16.02 -18.99 8.80
CA THR A 230 15.30 -20.27 8.64
C THR A 230 15.54 -20.92 7.28
N TRP A 231 15.70 -20.12 6.21
CA TRP A 231 16.06 -20.63 4.89
C TRP A 231 17.49 -21.20 4.86
N ASP A 232 18.45 -20.53 5.48
CA ASP A 232 19.83 -20.99 5.52
C ASP A 232 19.96 -22.25 6.40
N THR A 233 19.27 -22.27 7.55
CA THR A 233 19.24 -23.45 8.43
C THR A 233 18.58 -24.65 7.75
N THR A 234 17.44 -24.45 7.07
CA THR A 234 16.77 -25.54 6.34
C THR A 234 17.61 -26.02 5.15
N ARG A 235 18.30 -25.13 4.45
CA ARG A 235 19.22 -25.48 3.35
C ARG A 235 20.42 -26.29 3.84
N GLU A 236 20.97 -25.98 5.01
CA GLU A 236 22.06 -26.75 5.62
C GLU A 236 21.62 -28.15 6.04
N VAL A 237 20.44 -28.26 6.67
CA VAL A 237 19.85 -29.55 7.03
C VAL A 237 19.56 -30.38 5.78
N LEU A 238 18.96 -29.77 4.75
CA LEU A 238 18.68 -30.46 3.48
C LEU A 238 19.97 -30.92 2.78
N ASN A 239 21.02 -30.11 2.77
CA ASN A 239 22.32 -30.46 2.19
C ASN A 239 23.04 -31.56 2.99
N SER A 240 22.92 -31.57 4.32
CA SER A 240 23.44 -32.67 5.14
C SER A 240 22.69 -33.98 4.88
N ALA A 241 21.36 -33.91 4.73
CA ALA A 241 20.52 -35.05 4.41
C ALA A 241 20.77 -35.58 2.98
N TRP A 242 21.01 -34.68 2.02
CA TRP A 242 21.35 -35.04 0.64
C TRP A 242 22.73 -35.71 0.53
N LYS A 243 23.70 -35.31 1.35
CA LYS A 243 25.01 -35.97 1.43
C LYS A 243 24.96 -37.36 2.09
N SER A 244 23.95 -37.62 2.93
CA SER A 244 23.71 -38.94 3.51
C SER A 244 22.92 -39.90 2.61
N PHE A 245 22.45 -39.46 1.43
CA PHE A 245 21.76 -40.33 0.48
C PHE A 245 22.78 -41.21 -0.28
N PRO A 246 22.73 -42.56 -0.16
CA PRO A 246 23.67 -43.44 -0.85
C PRO A 246 23.34 -43.50 -2.35
N LEU A 247 24.15 -42.83 -3.17
CA LEU A 247 24.20 -43.05 -4.61
C LEU A 247 25.00 -44.33 -4.88
N GLU A 248 24.32 -45.47 -4.87
CA GLU A 248 24.91 -46.75 -5.24
C GLU A 248 25.10 -46.82 -6.78
N ARG A 249 26.20 -46.23 -7.24
CA ARG A 249 26.68 -46.35 -8.62
C ARG A 249 27.42 -47.69 -8.74
N LYS A 250 26.72 -48.76 -9.13
CA LYS A 250 27.38 -50.03 -9.50
C LYS A 250 28.26 -49.81 -10.73
N ARG A 251 29.57 -49.72 -10.50
CA ARG A 251 30.63 -49.76 -11.51
C ARG A 251 31.16 -51.20 -11.51
N THR A 252 30.78 -51.98 -12.50
CA THR A 252 31.37 -53.30 -12.76
C THR A 252 32.84 -53.11 -13.13
N GLN A 253 33.74 -53.58 -12.27
CA GLN A 253 35.17 -53.56 -12.48
C GLN A 253 35.60 -54.87 -13.13
N GLY A 254 35.90 -54.83 -14.43
CA GLY A 254 36.74 -55.82 -15.09
C GLY A 254 38.22 -55.51 -14.78
N LYS A 255 38.95 -56.52 -14.34
CA LYS A 255 40.43 -56.67 -14.38
C LYS A 255 40.65 -58.05 -15.00
N SER A 256 41.56 -58.28 -15.95
CA SER A 256 42.94 -57.80 -16.16
C SER A 256 43.22 -57.83 -17.69
N GLN A 257 44.25 -57.23 -18.31
CA GLN A 257 45.67 -57.13 -17.97
C GLN A 257 46.32 -56.20 -19.05
N GLU A 258 47.26 -55.34 -18.67
CA GLU A 258 48.17 -54.61 -19.56
C GLU A 258 49.59 -55.16 -19.29
N GLU A 259 50.33 -55.59 -20.32
CA GLU A 259 51.81 -55.55 -20.32
C GLU A 259 52.36 -55.59 -21.76
N TYR A 260 53.45 -54.85 -21.97
CA TYR A 260 53.97 -54.33 -23.24
C TYR A 260 54.80 -55.30 -24.11
N ASP A 261 54.90 -54.95 -25.39
CA ASP A 261 55.76 -55.50 -26.45
C ASP A 261 57.25 -55.70 -26.08
N THR A 262 57.85 -56.76 -26.63
CA THR A 262 59.26 -56.77 -27.04
C THR A 262 59.46 -57.67 -28.26
N GLU A 263 60.15 -57.14 -29.25
CA GLU A 263 60.39 -57.68 -30.59
C GLU A 263 61.41 -58.85 -30.64
N GLU A 264 61.14 -59.84 -31.52
CA GLU A 264 62.05 -60.55 -32.47
C GLU A 264 63.22 -61.48 -31.99
N PRO A 265 63.81 -62.36 -32.85
CA PRO A 265 63.23 -63.37 -33.76
C PRO A 265 63.99 -64.75 -33.78
N VAL A 266 63.57 -65.67 -34.69
CA VAL A 266 64.37 -66.71 -35.43
C VAL A 266 64.41 -68.19 -34.96
N GLN A 267 64.09 -69.06 -35.95
CA GLN A 267 64.50 -70.46 -36.25
C GLN A 267 64.05 -71.66 -35.39
N GLY A 268 63.25 -72.52 -36.04
CA GLY A 268 63.75 -73.78 -36.64
C GLY A 268 63.91 -74.99 -35.72
N GLY A 269 63.31 -76.13 -36.09
CA GLY A 269 63.68 -77.43 -35.53
C GLY A 269 62.63 -78.52 -35.72
N TYR A 270 62.99 -79.54 -36.47
CA TYR A 270 62.21 -80.73 -36.81
C TYR A 270 62.32 -81.85 -35.74
N TYR A 271 61.44 -82.87 -35.88
CA TYR A 271 61.52 -84.27 -35.40
C TYR A 271 61.24 -84.50 -33.88
N THR A 272 60.62 -85.58 -33.39
CA THR A 272 60.24 -86.91 -33.92
C THR A 272 59.29 -87.63 -32.93
N GLU A 273 58.61 -88.67 -33.45
CA GLU A 273 58.23 -89.97 -32.85
C GLU A 273 57.48 -90.06 -31.49
N GLU A 274 56.34 -90.76 -31.38
CA GLU A 274 56.02 -92.21 -31.52
C GLU A 274 56.22 -93.04 -30.23
N SER A 275 55.22 -93.90 -29.95
CA SER A 275 55.14 -95.01 -28.96
C SER A 275 55.06 -94.62 -27.48
N VAL A 276 54.13 -95.14 -26.66
CA VAL A 276 53.62 -96.53 -26.51
C VAL A 276 52.11 -96.57 -26.31
#